data_AF-A0A8X7PME7-F1
#
_entry.id   AF-A0A8X7PME7-F1
#
_cell.length_a   1.000
_cell.length_b   1.000
_cell.length_c   1.000
_cell.angle_alpha   90.00
_cell.angle_beta   90.00
_cell.angle_gamma   90.00
#
_symmetry.space_group_name_H-M   'P 1'
#
loop_
_entity.id
_entity.type
_entity.pdbx_description
1 polymer ?
#
loop_
_entity_poly.entity_id
_entity_poly.type
_entity_poly.pdbx_seq_one_letter_code
_entity_poly.pdbx_strand_id
1 'polypeptide(L)' 'MQPAHEKIGVVDSQWVVHQTVPSLGSQGEATDGKAPWQGVRDRCKKEWTMFQSRMANAEKDYFRSLQVEGSSNSTATTI' A
#
# COMPACT_ATOMS: atom_id res chain seq x y z
N MET A 1 -3.50 29.10 -46.16
CA MET A 1 -3.60 28.61 -44.76
C MET A 1 -2.28 27.96 -44.42
N GLN A 2 -1.55 28.48 -43.44
CA GLN A 2 -0.31 27.84 -42.98
C GLN A 2 -0.64 26.57 -42.19
N PRO A 3 0.06 25.45 -42.42
CA PRO A 3 -0.16 24.21 -41.70
C PRO A 3 0.20 24.36 -40.21
N ALA A 4 -0.51 23.63 -39.34
CA ALA A 4 -0.52 23.85 -37.89
C ALA A 4 0.85 23.77 -37.21
N HIS A 5 1.82 23.03 -37.77
CA HIS A 5 3.16 22.88 -37.22
C HIS A 5 4.02 24.15 -37.30
N GLU A 6 3.73 25.07 -38.22
CA GLU A 6 4.38 26.39 -38.29
C GLU A 6 3.84 27.37 -37.23
N LYS A 7 2.61 27.14 -36.72
CA LYS A 7 1.96 28.02 -35.75
C LYS A 7 2.25 27.68 -34.29
N ILE A 8 2.51 26.41 -34.00
CA ILE A 8 2.65 25.90 -32.61
C ILE A 8 4.13 25.93 -32.16
N GLY A 9 5.08 26.15 -33.07
CA GLY A 9 6.50 26.25 -32.73
C GLY A 9 7.05 24.93 -32.18
N VAL A 10 6.85 23.82 -32.91
CA VAL A 10 7.51 22.55 -32.57
C VAL A 10 8.95 22.65 -33.07
N VAL A 11 9.86 22.99 -32.16
CA VAL A 11 11.28 23.25 -32.50
C VAL A 11 12.12 21.96 -32.54
N ASP A 12 11.72 20.89 -31.84
CA ASP A 12 12.32 19.56 -31.98
C ASP A 12 11.31 18.49 -31.55
N SER A 13 11.04 17.49 -32.40
CA SER A 13 10.29 16.31 -32.00
C SER A 13 11.27 15.23 -31.53
N GLN A 14 11.29 14.95 -30.23
CA GLN A 14 12.04 13.82 -29.66
C GLN A 14 11.14 12.60 -29.52
N TRP A 15 11.67 11.41 -29.80
CA TRP A 15 11.00 10.14 -29.54
C TRP A 15 10.91 9.93 -28.03
N VAL A 16 9.69 9.71 -27.51
CA VAL A 16 9.53 9.25 -26.13
C VAL A 16 9.76 7.74 -26.10
N VAL A 17 10.94 7.32 -25.63
CA VAL A 17 11.22 5.92 -25.37
C VAL A 17 10.43 5.50 -24.13
N HIS A 18 9.42 4.65 -24.33
CA HIS A 18 8.71 4.03 -23.22
C HIS A 18 9.62 2.95 -22.61
N GLN A 19 10.35 3.30 -21.55
CA GLN A 19 11.05 2.29 -20.76
C GLN A 19 10.04 1.50 -19.93
N THR A 20 10.10 0.18 -20.02
CA THR A 20 9.31 -0.71 -19.17
C THR A 20 9.94 -0.76 -17.79
N VAL A 21 9.14 -0.62 -16.73
CA VAL A 21 9.63 -0.88 -15.37
C VAL A 21 9.92 -2.38 -15.28
N PRO A 22 11.17 -2.80 -14.97
CA PRO A 22 11.47 -4.22 -14.84
C PRO A 22 10.59 -4.83 -13.76
N SER A 23 9.82 -5.86 -14.11
CA SER A 23 9.00 -6.56 -13.13
C SER A 23 9.83 -7.61 -12.41
N LEU A 24 9.61 -7.78 -11.10
CA LEU A 24 10.14 -8.91 -10.34
C LEU A 24 9.31 -10.20 -10.57
N GLY A 25 8.41 -10.23 -11.57
CA GLY A 25 7.41 -11.29 -11.73
C GLY A 25 8.00 -12.68 -11.98
N SER A 26 9.20 -12.75 -12.55
CA SER A 26 9.97 -13.99 -12.74
C SER A 26 11.04 -14.21 -11.66
N GLN A 27 11.13 -13.34 -10.65
CA GLN A 27 12.13 -13.46 -9.59
C GLN A 27 11.58 -14.31 -8.44
N GLY A 28 12.40 -15.26 -7.98
CA GLY A 28 12.07 -16.25 -6.96
C GLY A 28 12.24 -17.68 -7.47
N GLU A 29 12.42 -18.63 -6.56
CA GLU A 29 12.50 -20.04 -6.92
C GLU A 29 11.09 -20.59 -7.20
N ALA A 30 10.97 -21.37 -8.27
CA ALA A 30 9.78 -22.16 -8.53
C ALA A 30 9.78 -23.36 -7.56
N THR A 31 8.83 -23.38 -6.63
CA THR A 31 8.61 -24.53 -5.74
C THR A 31 7.39 -25.31 -6.22
N ASP A 32 7.45 -26.65 -6.13
CA ASP A 32 6.32 -27.55 -6.42
C ASP A 32 5.68 -27.35 -7.82
N GLY A 33 6.47 -26.95 -8.82
CA GLY A 33 5.98 -26.70 -10.19
C GLY A 33 5.14 -25.42 -10.34
N LYS A 34 5.07 -24.57 -9.31
CA LYS A 34 4.37 -23.29 -9.34
C LYS A 34 5.28 -22.16 -9.84
N ALA A 35 4.68 -21.20 -10.54
CA ALA A 35 5.42 -20.03 -11.00
C ALA A 35 5.86 -19.15 -9.79
N PRO A 36 7.06 -18.54 -9.82
CA PRO A 36 7.62 -17.78 -8.68
C PRO A 36 6.69 -16.71 -8.09
N TRP A 37 5.94 -16.00 -8.94
CA TRP A 37 4.99 -14.98 -8.51
C TRP A 37 3.87 -15.51 -7.60
N GLN A 38 3.55 -16.81 -7.65
CA GLN A 38 2.55 -17.41 -6.77
C GLN A 38 3.02 -17.38 -5.31
N GLY A 39 4.29 -17.71 -5.05
CA GLY A 39 4.87 -17.63 -3.71
C GLY A 39 4.89 -16.20 -3.16
N VAL A 40 5.20 -15.21 -4.02
CA VAL A 40 5.11 -13.79 -3.66
C VAL A 40 3.67 -13.40 -3.30
N ARG A 41 2.69 -13.81 -4.12
CA ARG A 41 1.27 -13.51 -3.89
C ARG A 41 0.76 -14.13 -2.59
N ASP A 42 1.15 -15.37 -2.29
CA ASP A 42 0.74 -16.06 -1.06
C ASP A 42 1.38 -15.43 0.18
N ARG A 43 2.65 -15.01 0.11
CA ARG A 43 3.30 -14.25 1.18
C ARG A 43 2.60 -12.93 1.44
N CYS A 44 2.28 -12.16 0.39
CA CYS A 44 1.56 -10.88 0.54
C CYS A 44 0.20 -11.06 1.20
N LYS A 45 -0.56 -12.10 0.83
CA LYS A 45 -1.84 -12.42 1.51
C LYS A 45 -1.65 -12.72 2.99
N LYS A 46 -0.65 -13.54 3.33
CA LYS A 46 -0.33 -13.88 4.73
C LYS A 46 0.05 -12.65 5.54
N GLU A 47 0.95 -11.81 5.01
CA GLU A 47 1.37 -10.56 5.63
C GLU A 47 0.19 -9.60 5.83
N TRP A 48 -0.70 -9.50 4.83
CA TRP A 48 -1.90 -8.69 4.94
C TRP A 48 -2.83 -9.16 6.06
N THR A 49 -3.08 -10.47 6.17
CA THR A 49 -3.90 -11.01 7.27
C THR A 49 -3.27 -10.72 8.63
N MET A 50 -1.95 -10.86 8.77
CA MET A 50 -1.25 -10.52 10.02
C MET A 50 -1.40 -9.03 10.36
N PHE A 51 -1.27 -8.15 9.37
CA PHE A 51 -1.46 -6.72 9.55
C PHE A 51 -2.89 -6.40 10.01
N GLN A 52 -3.90 -6.98 9.38
CA GLN A 52 -5.31 -6.80 9.77
C GLN A 52 -5.54 -7.22 11.24
N SER A 53 -5.00 -8.38 11.66
CA SER A 53 -5.10 -8.82 13.06
C SER A 53 -4.41 -7.86 14.02
N ARG A 54 -3.23 -7.34 13.66
CA ARG A 54 -2.52 -6.35 14.49
C ARG A 54 -3.30 -5.05 14.63
N MET A 55 -3.90 -4.57 13.54
CA MET A 55 -4.74 -3.37 13.56
C MET A 55 -5.96 -3.55 14.46
N ALA A 56 -6.70 -4.64 14.30
CA ALA A 56 -7.89 -4.92 15.11
C ALA A 56 -7.57 -5.02 16.62
N ASN A 57 -6.43 -5.63 16.98
CA ASN A 57 -5.98 -5.68 18.36
C ASN A 57 -5.63 -4.28 18.90
N ALA A 58 -4.92 -3.47 18.11
CA ALA A 58 -4.57 -2.10 18.51
C ALA A 58 -5.82 -1.23 18.70
N GLU A 59 -6.82 -1.33 17.82
CA GLU A 59 -8.10 -0.64 17.97
C GLU A 59 -8.83 -1.06 19.25
N LYS A 60 -8.88 -2.38 19.53
CA LYS A 60 -9.50 -2.90 20.75
C LYS A 60 -8.82 -2.38 22.01
N ASP A 61 -7.49 -2.35 22.04
CA ASP A 61 -6.73 -1.88 23.19
C ASP A 61 -6.92 -0.36 23.39
N TYR A 62 -6.98 0.42 22.31
CA TYR A 62 -7.28 1.85 22.35
C TYR A 62 -8.68 2.14 22.93
N PHE A 63 -9.71 1.45 22.48
CA PHE A 63 -11.06 1.66 23.01
C PHE A 63 -11.19 1.21 24.47
N ARG A 64 -10.46 0.15 24.86
CA ARG A 64 -10.38 -0.26 26.27
C ARG A 64 -9.69 0.79 27.14
N SER A 65 -8.60 1.41 26.67
CA SER A 65 -7.91 2.43 27.47
C SER A 65 -8.79 3.66 27.70
N LEU A 66 -9.55 4.09 26.70
CA LEU A 66 -10.52 5.19 26.84
C LEU A 66 -11.63 4.87 27.87
N GLN A 67 -12.12 3.64 27.91
CA GLN A 67 -13.12 3.21 28.92
C GLN A 67 -12.53 3.24 30.34
N VAL A 68 -11.28 2.81 30.50
CA VAL A 68 -10.59 2.83 31.80
C VAL A 68 -10.38 4.27 32.27
N GLU A 69 -9.88 5.16 31.42
CA GLU A 69 -9.69 6.57 31.75
C GLU A 69 -11.00 7.27 32.13
N GLY A 70 -12.09 6.99 31.40
CA GLY A 70 -13.41 7.52 31.72
C GLY A 70 -13.95 7.07 33.08
N SER A 71 -13.60 5.86 33.53
CA SER A 71 -14.05 5.30 34.81
C SER A 71 -13.21 5.74 36.00
N SER A 72 -11.91 6.02 35.79
CA SER A 72 -10.98 6.48 36.84
C SER A 72 -11.21 7.94 37.25
N ASN A 73 -11.79 8.76 36.38
CA ASN A 73 -11.98 10.19 36.62
C ASN A 73 -13.27 10.52 37.42
N SER A 74 -14.02 9.52 37.91
CA SER A 74 -15.32 9.70 38.57
C SER A 74 -15.31 9.75 40.11
N THR A 75 -14.14 9.80 40.77
CA THR A 75 -14.07 9.91 42.24
C THR A 75 -13.22 11.09 42.71
N ALA A 76 -13.73 12.31 42.50
CA ALA A 76 -13.23 13.52 43.17
C ALA A 76 -14.31 14.60 43.30
N THR A 77 -15.44 14.28 43.93
CA THR A 77 -16.34 15.28 44.54
C THR A 77 -17.19 14.56 45.58
N THR A 78 -16.88 14.71 46.87
CA THR A 78 -17.83 14.60 47.99
C THR A 78 -17.14 15.17 49.24
N ILE A 79 -17.63 16.37 49.61
CA ILE A 79 -17.62 17.07 50.92
C ILE A 79 -16.27 17.57 51.45
#